data_AF-A0A2G9HD54-F1
#
_entry.id   AF-A0A2G9HD54-F1
#
_cell.length_a   1.000
_cell.length_b   1.000
_cell.length_c   1.000
_cell.angle_alpha   90.00
_cell.angle_beta   90.00
_cell.angle_gamma   90.00
#
_symmetry.space_group_name_H-M   'P 1'
#
loop_
_entity.id
_entity.type
_entity.pdbx_description
1 polymer ?
#
loop_
_entity_poly.entity_id
_entity_poly.type
_entity_poly.pdbx_seq_one_letter_code
_entity_poly.pdbx_strand_id
1 'polypeptide(L)'
;MILVNRVERVLKRGPYPTWLGYFLEKKFFQKCPIHDLQKNECNRYCITCDEPLCKYCIKDGHHNDHKILTIYRHVYQDVVRLDDMENHMNCDKIQPYKCNKKWVVSLNPLPHKGSWSRIEGDGACKFCKRNLTNPQTNRFCSIACKVKIGEEAAEYKGPKVNKNGVRYRALKFKEEMEQSQNAN
;
A
#
# COMPACT_ATOMS: atom_id res chain seq x y z
N MET A 1 20.62 -28.33 9.73
CA MET A 1 20.85 -26.94 9.25
C MET A 1 19.91 -26.46 8.12
N ILE A 2 18.84 -27.18 7.76
CA ILE A 2 17.93 -26.77 6.65
C ILE A 2 16.68 -26.00 7.14
N LEU A 3 16.17 -26.28 8.34
CA LEU A 3 14.96 -25.65 8.87
C LEU A 3 15.14 -24.19 9.32
N VAL A 4 16.32 -23.81 9.80
CA VAL A 4 16.60 -22.44 10.29
C VAL A 4 16.52 -21.41 9.13
N ASN A 5 16.91 -21.83 7.92
CA ASN A 5 16.87 -21.01 6.72
C ASN A 5 15.46 -20.73 6.16
N ARG A 6 14.44 -21.50 6.57
CA ARG A 6 13.05 -21.28 6.15
C ARG A 6 12.36 -20.24 7.02
N VAL A 7 12.65 -20.26 8.33
CA VAL A 7 12.08 -19.31 9.31
C VAL A 7 12.65 -17.91 9.09
N GLU A 8 13.96 -17.78 8.86
CA GLU A 8 14.58 -16.48 8.55
C GLU A 8 14.15 -15.89 7.20
N ARG A 9 13.87 -16.72 6.19
CA ARG A 9 13.32 -16.27 4.90
C ARG A 9 11.87 -15.78 5.00
N VAL A 10 11.10 -16.30 5.95
CA VAL A 10 9.73 -15.83 6.23
C VAL A 10 9.76 -14.51 7.01
N LEU A 11 10.75 -14.30 7.89
CA LEU A 11 10.88 -13.06 8.67
C LEU A 11 11.45 -11.85 7.89
N LYS A 12 12.12 -12.08 6.74
CA LYS A 12 12.56 -10.98 5.83
C LYS A 12 11.50 -10.52 4.84
N ARG A 13 10.37 -11.22 4.75
CA ARG A 13 9.26 -10.86 3.85
C ARG A 13 8.24 -10.15 4.72
N GLY A 14 8.13 -8.83 4.54
CA GLY A 14 7.04 -8.06 5.16
C GLY A 14 5.67 -8.66 4.83
N PRO A 15 4.58 -8.11 5.40
CA PRO A 15 3.24 -8.68 5.23
C PRO A 15 2.72 -8.65 3.79
N TYR A 16 3.47 -8.05 2.87
CA TYR A 16 3.14 -7.93 1.45
C TYR A 16 4.24 -8.51 0.55
N PRO A 17 3.88 -9.00 -0.64
CA PRO A 17 4.86 -9.38 -1.65
C PRO A 17 5.78 -8.21 -2.02
N THR A 18 7.06 -8.48 -2.24
CA THR A 18 8.07 -7.46 -2.55
C THR A 18 7.74 -6.63 -3.79
N TRP A 19 7.12 -7.25 -4.81
CA TRP A 19 6.71 -6.54 -6.04
C TRP A 19 5.73 -5.40 -5.77
N LEU A 20 4.98 -5.43 -4.66
CA LEU A 20 3.95 -4.44 -4.37
C LEU A 20 4.56 -3.08 -4.02
N GLY A 21 5.68 -3.07 -3.29
CA GLY A 21 6.43 -1.85 -3.00
C GLY A 21 6.93 -1.20 -4.29
N TYR A 22 7.63 -1.98 -5.13
CA TYR A 22 8.13 -1.49 -6.42
C TYR A 22 7.01 -1.02 -7.36
N PHE A 23 5.89 -1.75 -7.40
CA PHE A 23 4.70 -1.37 -8.16
C PHE A 23 4.16 0.01 -7.77
N LEU A 24 4.11 0.32 -6.47
CA LEU A 24 3.61 1.59 -5.95
C LEU A 24 4.55 2.78 -6.22
N GLU A 25 5.83 2.51 -6.49
CA GLU A 25 6.84 3.52 -6.85
C GLU A 25 6.92 3.80 -8.35
N LYS A 26 6.41 2.90 -9.21
CA LYS A 26 6.47 3.09 -10.66
C LYS A 26 5.65 4.30 -11.10
N LYS A 27 6.14 4.96 -12.15
CA LYS A 27 5.39 5.99 -12.89
C LYS A 27 4.81 5.37 -14.15
N PHE A 28 3.48 5.34 -14.24
CA PHE A 28 2.79 4.83 -15.43
C PHE A 28 2.56 5.94 -16.46
N PHE A 29 2.16 5.51 -17.65
CA PHE A 29 1.89 6.34 -18.81
C PHE A 29 3.07 7.21 -19.27
N GLN A 30 4.29 6.81 -18.92
CA GLN A 30 5.52 7.37 -19.48
C GLN A 30 5.78 6.76 -20.85
N LYS A 31 6.54 7.46 -21.71
CA LYS A 31 7.01 6.92 -22.98
C LYS A 31 7.84 5.65 -22.74
N CYS A 32 7.59 4.60 -23.51
CA CYS A 32 8.40 3.39 -23.44
C CYS A 32 9.87 3.70 -23.81
N PRO A 33 10.85 3.28 -22.99
CA PRO A 33 12.26 3.53 -23.30
C PRO A 33 12.80 2.62 -24.43
N ILE A 34 12.12 1.50 -24.71
CA ILE A 34 12.54 0.50 -25.70
C ILE A 34 11.90 0.78 -27.07
N HIS A 35 10.63 1.19 -27.08
CA HIS A 35 9.85 1.32 -28.30
C HIS A 35 9.58 2.78 -28.64
N ASP A 36 10.20 3.32 -29.68
CA ASP A 36 9.91 4.67 -30.17
C ASP A 36 8.80 4.68 -31.25
N LEU A 37 7.61 4.23 -30.85
CA LEU A 37 6.44 4.11 -31.72
C LEU A 37 5.27 4.95 -31.19
N GLN A 38 4.31 5.25 -32.06
CA GLN A 38 3.09 5.96 -31.65
C GLN A 38 2.27 5.15 -30.63
N LYS A 39 1.72 5.84 -29.62
CA LYS A 39 0.92 5.25 -28.53
C LYS A 39 1.70 4.15 -27.79
N ASN A 40 2.93 4.47 -27.39
CA ASN A 40 3.86 3.61 -26.65
C ASN A 40 3.89 3.91 -25.14
N GLU A 41 2.84 4.51 -24.59
CA GLU A 41 2.78 4.77 -23.15
C GLU A 41 2.76 3.46 -22.35
N CYS A 42 3.55 3.40 -21.27
CA CYS A 42 3.58 2.25 -20.38
C CYS A 42 2.42 2.26 -19.40
N ASN A 43 1.30 1.64 -19.79
CA ASN A 43 0.08 1.53 -18.98
C ASN A 43 -0.21 0.10 -18.49
N ARG A 44 0.80 -0.76 -18.52
CA ARG A 44 0.74 -2.11 -17.97
C ARG A 44 1.90 -2.31 -17.02
N TYR A 45 1.77 -3.25 -16.10
CA TYR A 45 2.83 -3.63 -15.18
C TYR A 45 2.98 -5.15 -15.16
N CYS A 46 4.19 -5.64 -15.43
CA CYS A 46 4.51 -7.05 -15.31
C CYS A 46 4.95 -7.35 -13.89
N ILE A 47 4.15 -8.10 -13.14
CA ILE A 47 4.49 -8.52 -11.77
C ILE A 47 5.71 -9.45 -11.78
N THR A 48 5.84 -10.30 -12.81
CA THR A 48 6.97 -11.24 -12.92
C THR A 48 8.31 -10.53 -13.14
N CYS A 49 8.33 -9.49 -13.98
CA CYS A 49 9.54 -8.73 -14.29
C CYS A 49 9.75 -7.50 -13.41
N ASP A 50 8.74 -7.06 -12.67
CA ASP A 50 8.73 -5.77 -11.96
C ASP A 50 9.01 -4.57 -12.89
N GLU A 51 8.29 -4.53 -14.02
CA GLU A 51 8.52 -3.55 -15.08
C GLU A 51 7.22 -2.95 -15.64
N PRO A 52 7.19 -1.63 -15.91
CA PRO A 52 6.11 -0.99 -16.64
C PRO A 52 6.24 -1.27 -18.15
N LEU A 53 5.16 -1.72 -18.78
CA LEU A 53 5.14 -2.16 -20.17
C LEU A 53 4.20 -1.31 -21.01
N CYS A 54 4.59 -1.03 -22.26
CA CYS A 54 3.68 -0.54 -23.28
C CYS A 54 3.06 -1.71 -24.07
N LYS A 55 2.12 -1.42 -24.96
CA LYS A 55 1.47 -2.44 -25.80
C LYS A 55 2.43 -3.21 -26.71
N TYR A 56 3.61 -2.66 -27.02
CA TYR A 56 4.61 -3.31 -27.88
C TYR A 56 5.44 -4.32 -27.09
N CYS A 57 5.89 -3.99 -25.88
CA CYS A 57 6.56 -4.94 -24.97
C CYS A 57 5.75 -6.23 -24.77
N ILE A 58 4.42 -6.12 -24.70
CA ILE A 58 3.52 -7.29 -24.59
C ILE A 58 3.55 -8.15 -25.86
N LYS A 59 3.65 -7.52 -27.03
CA LYS A 59 3.64 -8.20 -28.34
C LYS A 59 4.95 -8.89 -28.68
N ASP A 60 6.06 -8.48 -28.08
CA ASP A 60 7.38 -9.05 -28.35
C ASP A 60 7.52 -10.51 -27.85
N GLY A 61 6.52 -11.04 -27.16
CA GLY A 61 6.45 -12.45 -26.74
C GLY A 61 7.15 -12.76 -25.41
N HIS A 62 8.05 -11.89 -24.94
CA HIS A 62 8.77 -12.07 -23.66
C HIS A 62 7.87 -12.12 -22.42
N HIS A 63 6.61 -11.65 -22.51
CA HIS A 63 5.69 -11.57 -21.37
C HIS A 63 4.43 -12.46 -21.53
N ASN A 64 4.42 -13.41 -22.47
CA ASN A 64 3.23 -14.22 -22.77
C ASN A 64 2.69 -15.00 -21.56
N ASP A 65 3.59 -15.53 -20.72
CA ASP A 65 3.24 -16.33 -19.54
C ASP A 65 3.38 -15.55 -18.22
N HIS A 66 3.51 -14.22 -18.30
CA HIS A 66 3.73 -13.38 -17.14
C HIS A 66 2.43 -12.82 -16.57
N LYS A 67 2.45 -12.53 -15.27
CA LYS A 67 1.33 -11.88 -14.59
C LYS A 67 1.37 -10.38 -14.91
N ILE A 68 0.33 -9.87 -15.54
CA ILE A 68 0.28 -8.48 -16.02
C ILE A 68 -0.95 -7.76 -15.47
N LEU A 69 -0.74 -6.62 -14.83
CA LEU A 69 -1.80 -5.68 -14.46
C LEU A 69 -1.96 -4.61 -15.54
N THR A 70 -3.20 -4.27 -15.85
CA THR A 70 -3.51 -3.10 -16.69
C THR A 70 -3.82 -1.91 -15.80
N ILE A 71 -3.14 -0.78 -16.04
CA ILE A 71 -3.26 0.45 -15.27
C ILE A 71 -4.16 1.43 -16.00
N TYR A 72 -5.07 2.04 -15.26
CA TYR A 72 -6.02 3.05 -15.74
C TYR A 72 -5.81 4.35 -14.97
N ARG A 73 -6.42 5.45 -15.44
CA ARG A 73 -6.45 6.74 -14.74
C ARG A 73 -7.84 7.03 -14.18
N HIS A 74 -7.91 7.39 -12.91
CA HIS A 74 -9.11 7.92 -12.27
C HIS A 74 -8.74 9.09 -11.36
N VAL A 75 -9.32 10.27 -11.62
CA VAL A 75 -9.08 11.51 -10.85
C VAL A 75 -7.57 11.75 -10.64
N TYR A 76 -6.82 11.79 -11.75
CA TYR A 76 -5.38 12.05 -11.76
C TYR A 76 -4.51 11.03 -10.99
N GLN A 77 -5.05 9.87 -10.62
CA GLN A 77 -4.28 8.79 -10.01
C GLN A 77 -4.37 7.51 -10.82
N ASP A 78 -3.33 6.70 -10.66
CA ASP A 78 -3.26 5.37 -11.23
C ASP A 78 -4.16 4.42 -10.42
N VAL A 79 -4.94 3.63 -11.15
CA VAL A 79 -5.88 2.66 -10.59
C VAL A 79 -5.80 1.35 -11.33
N VAL A 80 -6.14 0.28 -10.64
CA VAL A 80 -6.31 -1.07 -11.21
C VAL A 80 -7.73 -1.53 -10.97
N ARG A 81 -8.24 -2.40 -11.84
CA ARG A 81 -9.54 -3.03 -11.61
C ARG A 81 -9.48 -3.86 -10.34
N LEU A 82 -10.55 -3.80 -9.56
CA LEU A 82 -10.63 -4.51 -8.29
C LEU A 82 -10.42 -6.02 -8.49
N ASP A 83 -11.22 -6.62 -9.38
CA ASP A 83 -11.17 -8.05 -9.69
C ASP A 83 -9.77 -8.52 -10.15
N ASP A 84 -9.05 -7.68 -10.92
CA ASP A 84 -7.71 -8.01 -11.38
C ASP A 84 -6.73 -8.01 -10.20
N MET A 85 -6.82 -7.02 -9.31
CA MET A 85 -5.92 -6.87 -8.16
C MET A 85 -6.19 -7.89 -7.06
N GLU A 86 -7.43 -8.33 -6.88
CA GLU A 86 -7.83 -9.35 -5.90
C GLU A 86 -7.16 -10.71 -6.17
N ASN A 87 -6.75 -10.99 -7.42
CA ASN A 87 -5.97 -12.18 -7.75
C ASN A 87 -4.52 -12.13 -7.22
N HIS A 88 -4.06 -10.97 -6.75
CA HIS A 88 -2.66 -10.71 -6.41
C HIS A 88 -2.44 -10.21 -4.98
N MET A 89 -3.46 -9.61 -4.34
CA MET A 89 -3.42 -9.26 -2.93
C MET A 89 -4.83 -9.23 -2.32
N ASN A 90 -4.92 -9.35 -1.00
CA ASN A 90 -6.17 -9.06 -0.30
C ASN A 90 -6.51 -7.57 -0.46
N CYS A 91 -7.61 -7.26 -1.14
CA CYS A 91 -8.13 -5.90 -1.31
C CYS A 91 -9.16 -5.49 -0.24
N ASP A 92 -9.48 -6.36 0.72
CA ASP A 92 -10.46 -6.07 1.77
C ASP A 92 -10.14 -4.78 2.51
N LYS A 93 -11.19 -4.06 2.87
CA LYS A 93 -11.13 -2.79 3.60
C LYS A 93 -10.43 -1.67 2.82
N ILE A 94 -10.03 -1.86 1.56
CA ILE A 94 -9.66 -0.77 0.65
C ILE A 94 -10.94 -0.26 0.02
N GLN A 95 -11.16 1.05 0.10
CA GLN A 95 -12.29 1.68 -0.57
C GLN A 95 -12.20 1.49 -2.10
N PRO A 96 -13.21 0.85 -2.73
CA PRO A 96 -13.30 0.81 -4.17
C PRO A 96 -13.92 2.11 -4.70
N TYR A 97 -13.53 2.48 -5.91
CA TYR A 97 -14.08 3.60 -6.67
C TYR A 97 -14.75 3.09 -7.94
N LYS A 98 -15.75 3.83 -8.43
CA LYS A 98 -16.42 3.53 -9.70
C LYS A 98 -15.79 4.37 -10.81
N CYS A 99 -15.18 3.72 -11.79
CA CYS A 99 -14.59 4.35 -12.98
C CYS A 99 -15.16 3.67 -14.23
N ASN A 100 -15.85 4.42 -15.09
CA ASN A 100 -16.45 3.91 -16.34
C ASN A 100 -17.26 2.61 -16.14
N LYS A 101 -18.14 2.60 -15.14
CA LYS A 101 -18.99 1.45 -14.74
C LYS A 101 -18.23 0.22 -14.20
N LYS A 102 -16.91 0.30 -14.00
CA LYS A 102 -16.09 -0.75 -13.38
C LYS A 102 -15.65 -0.34 -11.97
N TRP A 103 -15.48 -1.33 -11.09
CA TRP A 103 -14.88 -1.13 -9.78
C TRP A 103 -13.36 -1.15 -9.90
N VAL A 104 -12.73 -0.14 -9.31
CA VAL A 104 -11.27 0.03 -9.31
C VAL A 104 -10.78 0.38 -7.91
N VAL A 105 -9.52 0.05 -7.63
CA VAL A 105 -8.80 0.52 -6.43
C VAL A 105 -7.64 1.40 -6.87
N SER A 106 -7.41 2.48 -6.13
CA SER A 106 -6.31 3.39 -6.42
C SER A 106 -5.02 2.92 -5.79
N LEU A 107 -3.91 3.07 -6.53
CA LEU A 107 -2.57 2.75 -6.04
C LEU A 107 -2.22 3.69 -4.89
N ASN A 108 -2.34 4.99 -5.12
CA ASN A 108 -2.04 6.05 -4.17
C ASN A 108 -3.31 6.82 -3.75
N PRO A 109 -3.29 7.58 -2.64
CA PRO A 109 -4.45 8.38 -2.26
C PRO A 109 -4.89 9.32 -3.38
N LEU A 110 -6.19 9.35 -3.70
CA LEU A 110 -6.73 10.35 -4.62
C LEU A 110 -6.43 11.77 -4.14
N PRO A 111 -6.20 12.74 -5.04
CA PRO A 111 -6.05 14.14 -4.65
C PRO A 111 -7.27 14.57 -3.82
N HIS A 112 -7.03 15.34 -2.77
CA HIS A 112 -8.09 15.82 -1.90
C HIS A 112 -9.10 16.63 -2.74
N LYS A 113 -10.37 16.22 -2.73
CA LYS A 113 -11.45 17.16 -3.07
C LYS A 113 -11.54 18.10 -1.88
N GLY A 114 -11.67 19.40 -2.16
CA GLY A 114 -11.48 20.49 -1.22
C GLY A 114 -12.14 20.34 0.15
N SER A 115 -11.65 21.18 1.05
CA SER A 115 -11.98 21.29 2.47
C SER A 115 -11.33 20.23 3.36
N TRP A 116 -10.50 20.78 4.22
CA TRP A 116 -9.78 20.24 5.36
C TRP A 116 -10.76 19.69 6.42
N SER A 117 -11.66 18.78 6.07
CA SER A 117 -12.39 18.01 7.07
C SER A 117 -11.59 16.76 7.40
N ARG A 118 -10.42 16.96 8.04
CA ARG A 118 -9.85 15.94 8.92
C ARG A 118 -10.86 15.75 10.04
N ILE A 119 -11.84 14.88 9.84
CA ILE A 119 -12.67 14.43 10.96
C ILE A 119 -11.73 13.52 11.77
N GLU A 120 -11.35 13.97 12.96
CA GLU A 120 -10.82 13.07 13.96
C GLU A 120 -11.95 12.10 14.34
N GLY A 121 -11.86 10.85 13.88
CA GLY A 121 -12.89 9.85 14.16
C GLY A 121 -12.81 8.61 13.27
N ASP A 122 -13.71 7.67 13.54
CA ASP A 122 -13.77 6.33 12.91
C ASP A 122 -14.10 6.33 11.41
N GLY A 123 -14.32 7.53 10.82
CA GLY A 123 -14.66 7.75 9.41
C GLY A 123 -13.48 7.82 8.43
N ALA A 124 -12.24 7.88 8.94
CA ALA A 124 -11.06 8.23 8.16
C ALA A 124 -10.16 7.04 7.82
N CYS A 125 -9.43 7.16 6.70
CA CYS A 125 -8.36 6.26 6.30
C CYS A 125 -7.32 6.17 7.43
N LYS A 126 -6.96 4.94 7.82
CA LYS A 126 -6.04 4.71 8.95
C LYS A 126 -4.65 5.34 8.75
N PHE A 127 -4.20 5.42 7.50
CA PHE A 127 -2.90 5.98 7.14
C PHE A 127 -2.97 7.50 6.89
N CYS A 128 -3.54 7.91 5.75
CA CYS A 128 -3.51 9.32 5.30
C CYS A 128 -4.60 10.21 5.89
N LYS A 129 -5.48 9.67 6.75
CA LYS A 129 -6.59 10.38 7.40
C LYS A 129 -7.64 10.99 6.44
N ARG A 130 -7.65 10.57 5.17
CA ARG A 130 -8.69 10.94 4.21
C ARG A 130 -10.04 10.30 4.57
N ASN A 131 -11.13 11.05 4.44
CA ASN A 131 -12.49 10.52 4.66
C ASN A 131 -12.82 9.36 3.71
N LEU A 132 -13.41 8.30 4.27
CA LEU A 132 -13.90 7.15 3.53
C LEU A 132 -15.40 7.30 3.30
N THR A 133 -15.87 6.90 2.12
CA THR A 133 -17.28 6.93 1.73
C THR A 133 -18.10 5.90 2.48
N ASN A 134 -17.50 4.76 2.82
CA ASN A 134 -18.13 3.74 3.67
C ASN A 134 -17.13 3.27 4.74
N PRO A 135 -17.01 3.99 5.87
CA PRO A 135 -16.06 3.67 6.93
C PRO A 135 -16.39 2.39 7.72
N GLN A 136 -17.65 1.93 7.68
CA GLN A 136 -18.04 0.68 8.34
C GLN A 136 -17.37 -0.53 7.69
N THR A 137 -17.19 -0.48 6.36
CA THR A 137 -16.60 -1.57 5.59
C THR A 137 -15.17 -1.29 5.17
N ASN A 138 -14.74 -0.02 5.07
CA ASN A 138 -13.42 0.36 4.60
C ASN A 138 -12.57 0.99 5.69
N ARG A 139 -11.26 0.76 5.62
CA ARG A 139 -10.25 1.32 6.55
C ARG A 139 -9.13 2.06 5.83
N PHE A 140 -9.02 1.87 4.51
CA PHE A 140 -7.96 2.45 3.68
C PHE A 140 -8.55 3.05 2.41
N CYS A 141 -8.01 4.19 1.95
CA CYS A 141 -8.47 4.81 0.71
C CYS A 141 -7.70 4.34 -0.54
N SER A 142 -6.58 3.64 -0.37
CA SER A 142 -5.71 3.19 -1.47
C SER A 142 -4.88 1.97 -1.06
N ILE A 143 -4.27 1.31 -2.05
CA ILE A 143 -3.33 0.20 -1.83
C ILE A 143 -2.16 0.66 -0.98
N ALA A 144 -1.50 1.77 -1.33
CA ALA A 144 -0.37 2.31 -0.58
C ALA A 144 -0.69 2.56 0.90
N CYS A 145 -1.90 3.05 1.22
CA CYS A 145 -2.31 3.26 2.62
C CYS A 145 -2.40 1.96 3.41
N LYS A 146 -2.90 0.88 2.77
CA LYS A 146 -2.99 -0.44 3.41
C LYS A 146 -1.59 -1.02 3.61
N VAL A 147 -0.74 -0.93 2.58
CA VAL A 147 0.63 -1.46 2.60
C VAL A 147 1.45 -0.83 3.72
N LYS A 148 1.49 0.50 3.79
CA LYS A 148 2.26 1.22 4.81
C LYS A 148 1.86 0.88 6.23
N ILE A 149 0.55 0.73 6.50
CA ILE A 149 0.07 0.34 7.84
C ILE A 149 0.49 -1.10 8.19
N GLY A 150 0.46 -2.02 7.22
CA GLY A 150 0.94 -3.37 7.48
C GLY A 150 2.46 -3.40 7.72
N GLU A 151 3.23 -2.62 6.97
CA GLU A 151 4.69 -2.47 7.18
C GLU A 151 5.01 -1.90 8.56
N GLU A 152 4.36 -0.80 8.98
CA GLU A 152 4.50 -0.22 10.33
C GLU A 152 4.16 -1.24 11.44
N ALA A 153 3.12 -2.05 11.22
CA ALA A 153 2.73 -3.09 12.17
C ALA A 153 3.75 -4.24 12.25
N ALA A 154 4.42 -4.58 11.14
CA ALA A 154 5.45 -5.61 11.09
C ALA A 154 6.77 -5.15 11.73
N GLU A 155 7.08 -3.85 11.65
CA GLU A 155 8.26 -3.25 12.28
C GLU A 155 8.09 -2.99 13.78
N TYR A 156 6.85 -2.92 14.27
CA TYR A 156 6.55 -2.65 15.68
C TYR A 156 7.06 -3.78 16.59
N LYS A 157 8.21 -3.56 17.23
CA LYS A 157 8.87 -4.51 18.18
C LYS A 157 8.17 -4.64 19.54
N GLY A 158 6.89 -4.27 19.67
CA GLY A 158 6.20 -4.21 20.95
C GLY A 158 6.70 -3.09 21.87
N PRO A 159 6.04 -2.86 23.01
CA PRO A 159 6.64 -2.11 24.10
C PRO A 159 7.92 -2.84 24.50
N LYS A 160 9.06 -2.13 24.57
CA LYS A 160 10.23 -2.68 25.26
C LYS A 160 9.76 -3.08 26.66
N VAL A 161 10.05 -4.29 27.06
CA VAL A 161 9.80 -4.81 28.40
C VAL A 161 11.19 -4.97 29.03
N ASN A 162 11.40 -4.43 30.23
CA ASN A 162 12.65 -4.70 30.94
C ASN A 162 12.71 -6.18 31.38
N LYS A 163 13.87 -6.64 31.89
CA LYS A 163 14.06 -8.03 32.37
C LYS A 163 13.06 -8.45 33.46
N ASN A 164 12.37 -7.49 34.07
CA ASN A 164 11.42 -7.66 35.16
C ASN A 164 9.95 -7.53 34.70
N GLY A 165 9.67 -7.55 33.39
CA GLY A 165 8.30 -7.53 32.88
C GLY A 165 7.64 -6.15 32.80
N VAL A 166 8.35 -5.07 33.14
CA VAL A 166 7.79 -3.72 33.17
C VAL A 166 7.90 -3.03 31.81
N ARG A 167 6.78 -2.49 31.31
CA ARG A 167 6.69 -1.76 30.04
C ARG A 167 7.31 -0.37 30.19
N TYR A 168 8.33 -0.04 29.39
CA TYR A 168 9.03 1.26 29.45
C TYR A 168 8.10 2.48 29.33
N ARG A 169 7.01 2.38 28.55
CA ARG A 169 6.00 3.46 28.43
C ARG A 169 5.24 3.72 29.75
N ALA A 170 4.98 2.68 30.53
CA ALA A 170 4.31 2.81 31.83
C ALA A 170 5.25 3.38 32.90
N LEU A 171 6.56 3.08 32.82
CA LEU A 171 7.58 3.69 33.67
C LEU A 171 7.71 5.19 33.39
N LYS A 172 7.85 5.58 32.11
CA LYS A 172 7.99 6.99 31.74
C LYS A 172 6.78 7.83 32.15
N PHE A 173 5.56 7.29 32.01
CA PHE A 173 4.34 7.98 32.45
C PHE A 173 4.23 8.11 33.98
N LYS A 174 4.76 7.13 34.73
CA LYS A 174 4.87 7.24 36.20
C LYS A 174 5.91 8.28 36.62
N GLU A 175 7.08 8.28 35.99
CA GLU A 175 8.14 9.26 36.24
C GLU A 175 7.66 10.69 35.94
N GLU A 176 6.93 10.90 34.84
CA GLU A 176 6.33 12.20 34.48
C GLU A 176 5.25 12.64 35.51
N MET A 177 4.44 11.71 36.03
CA MET A 177 3.46 12.00 37.08
C MET A 177 4.13 12.31 38.44
N GLU A 178 5.16 11.57 38.82
CA GLU A 178 5.91 11.79 40.06
C GLU A 178 6.67 13.13 40.03
N GLN A 179 7.22 13.51 38.88
CA GLN A 179 7.83 14.84 38.69
C GLN A 179 6.81 15.97 38.79
N SER A 180 5.57 15.75 38.29
CA SER A 180 4.49 16.75 38.42
C SER A 180 3.95 16.92 39.85
N GLN A 181 4.08 15.89 40.69
CA GLN A 181 3.67 15.93 42.10
C GLN A 181 4.72 16.56 43.01
N ASN A 182 6.01 16.51 42.62
CA ASN A 182 7.12 17.11 43.37
C ASN A 182 7.44 18.56 42.93
N ALA A 183 6.66 19.12 42.00
CA ALA A 183 6.84 20.48 41.49
C ALA A 183 5.90 21.51 42.16
N ASN A 184 5.17 21.13 43.20
CA ASN A 184 4.35 22.01 44.06
C ASN A 184 4.96 22.11 45.46
#